data_AF-A0A381FQ53-F1
#
_entry.id   AF-A0A381FQ53-F1
#
_cell.length_a   1.000
_cell.length_b   1.000
_cell.length_c   1.000
_cell.angle_alpha   90.00
_cell.angle_beta   90.00
_cell.angle_gamma   90.00
#
_symmetry.space_group_name_H-M   'P 1'
#
loop_
_entity.id
_entity.type
_entity.pdbx_description
1 polymer ?
#
loop_
_entity_poly.entity_id
_entity_poly.type
_entity_poly.pdbx_seq_one_letter_code
_entity_poly.pdbx_strand_id
1 'polypeptide(L)'
;MVRMIATARIVMPSSMVRLSAGRIEMTEFEQGWCFMAGANSIFTGERETLLVTPNPGVSEDMQMLQTLGLKPMKKKETKKVMNYEL
;
A
#
# COMPACT_ATOMS: atom_id res chain seq x y z
N MET A 1 -13.55 7.86 -1.25
CA MET A 1 -12.23 7.59 -0.62
C MET A 1 -11.22 8.73 -0.82
N VAL A 2 -10.98 9.16 -2.07
CA VAL A 2 -9.98 10.20 -2.45
C VAL A 2 -9.93 11.43 -1.53
N ARG A 3 -11.07 12.08 -1.27
CA ARG A 3 -11.13 13.26 -0.38
C ARG A 3 -10.54 12.99 1.00
N MET A 4 -10.88 11.86 1.60
CA MET A 4 -10.42 11.49 2.94
C MET A 4 -8.90 11.24 2.96
N ILE A 5 -8.37 10.62 1.91
CA ILE A 5 -6.92 10.41 1.75
C ILE A 5 -6.19 11.74 1.61
N ALA A 6 -6.69 12.66 0.79
CA ALA A 6 -6.11 13.99 0.65
C ALA A 6 -6.09 14.74 1.98
N THR A 7 -7.20 14.71 2.74
CA THR A 7 -7.26 15.30 4.08
C THR A 7 -6.22 14.67 5.01
N ALA A 8 -6.12 13.34 5.04
CA ALA A 8 -5.14 12.64 5.88
C ALA A 8 -3.69 13.01 5.52
N ARG A 9 -3.37 13.10 4.23
CA ARG A 9 -2.04 13.53 3.75
C ARG A 9 -1.72 14.98 4.14
N ILE A 10 -2.67 15.90 4.00
CA ILE A 10 -2.48 17.31 4.35
C ILE A 10 -2.27 17.49 5.85
N VAL A 11 -3.11 16.85 6.67
CA VAL A 11 -3.06 16.99 8.15
C VAL A 11 -1.87 16.25 8.74
N MET A 12 -1.42 15.15 8.12
CA MET A 12 -0.31 14.32 8.61
C MET A 12 0.74 14.05 7.51
N PRO A 13 1.55 15.06 7.13
CA PRO A 13 2.41 14.99 5.95
C PRO A 13 3.50 13.91 6.02
N SER A 14 4.03 13.62 7.21
CA SER A 14 5.08 12.62 7.42
C SER A 14 4.55 11.18 7.59
N SER A 15 3.23 11.01 7.72
CA SER A 15 2.62 9.70 8.00
C SER A 15 2.52 8.84 6.74
N MET A 16 2.57 7.52 6.93
CA MET A 16 2.17 6.56 5.90
C MET A 16 0.64 6.54 5.84
N VAL A 17 0.08 6.78 4.65
CA VAL A 17 -1.37 6.68 4.40
C VAL A 17 -1.60 5.43 3.58
N ARG A 18 -2.18 4.41 4.22
CA ARG A 18 -2.39 3.09 3.62
C ARG A 18 -3.81 2.91 3.11
N LEU A 19 -3.96 2.67 1.81
CA LEU A 19 -5.22 2.19 1.23
C LEU A 19 -5.35 0.69 1.58
N SER A 20 -6.29 0.38 2.47
CA SER A 20 -6.37 -0.92 3.15
C SER A 20 -7.48 -1.80 2.56
N ALA A 21 -8.43 -2.28 3.37
CA ALA A 21 -9.55 -3.10 2.90
C ALA A 21 -10.47 -2.31 1.93
N GLY A 22 -11.17 -3.04 1.05
CA GLY A 22 -12.11 -2.49 0.07
C GLY A 22 -11.50 -2.15 -1.30
N ARG A 23 -10.20 -2.40 -1.51
CA ARG A 23 -9.53 -2.15 -2.82
C ARG A 23 -10.08 -3.00 -3.96
N ILE A 24 -10.56 -4.21 -3.67
CA ILE A 24 -11.10 -5.12 -4.69
C ILE A 24 -12.37 -4.56 -5.35
N GLU A 25 -13.08 -3.68 -4.67
CA GLU A 25 -14.27 -2.99 -5.17
C GLU A 25 -13.92 -1.72 -5.96
N MET A 26 -12.64 -1.32 -5.98
CA MET A 26 -12.15 -0.13 -6.67
C MET A 26 -11.52 -0.51 -8.00
N THR A 27 -11.89 0.22 -9.04
CA THR A 27 -11.19 0.18 -10.33
C THR A 27 -9.74 0.65 -10.19
N GLU A 28 -8.88 0.24 -11.11
CA GLU A 28 -7.48 0.68 -11.17
C GLU A 28 -7.35 2.22 -11.20
N PHE A 29 -8.26 2.88 -11.93
CA PHE A 29 -8.31 4.34 -12.01
C PHE A 29 -8.63 5.00 -10.66
N GLU A 30 -9.61 4.47 -9.91
CA GLU A 30 -9.95 4.96 -8.57
C GLU A 30 -8.81 4.78 -7.58
N GLN A 31 -8.10 3.65 -7.65
CA GLN A 31 -6.89 3.43 -6.86
C GLN A 31 -5.79 4.41 -7.27
N GLY A 32 -5.64 4.69 -8.56
CA GLY A 32 -4.75 5.73 -9.09
C GLY A 32 -5.01 7.11 -8.47
N TRP A 33 -6.27 7.55 -8.41
CA TRP A 33 -6.63 8.80 -7.73
C TRP A 33 -6.32 8.78 -6.24
N CYS A 34 -6.45 7.63 -5.57
CA CYS A 34 -6.09 7.49 -4.17
C CYS A 34 -4.57 7.65 -3.96
N PHE A 35 -3.73 7.08 -4.83
CA PHE A 35 -2.28 7.31 -4.80
C PHE A 35 -1.94 8.78 -5.08
N MET A 36 -2.56 9.39 -6.10
CA MET A 36 -2.34 10.80 -6.42
C MET A 36 -2.74 11.75 -5.28
N ALA A 37 -3.82 11.42 -4.56
CA ALA A 37 -4.27 12.17 -3.39
C ALA A 37 -3.35 12.03 -2.16
N GLY A 38 -2.40 11.09 -2.17
CA GLY A 38 -1.38 10.97 -1.14
C GLY A 38 -1.33 9.63 -0.39
N ALA A 39 -2.10 8.62 -0.81
CA ALA A 39 -1.86 7.26 -0.35
C ALA A 39 -0.48 6.80 -0.85
N ASN A 40 0.27 6.11 -0.01
CA ASN A 40 1.62 5.65 -0.35
C ASN A 40 1.92 4.23 0.16
N SER A 41 0.88 3.48 0.50
CA SER A 41 0.99 2.08 0.92
C SER A 41 -0.31 1.33 0.64
N ILE A 42 -0.19 0.04 0.35
CA ILE A 42 -1.29 -0.92 0.20
C ILE A 42 -0.94 -2.21 0.94
N PHE A 43 -1.94 -3.04 1.24
CA PHE A 43 -1.69 -4.44 1.57
C PHE A 43 -1.47 -5.23 0.30
N THR A 44 -0.37 -5.97 0.25
CA THR A 44 0.00 -6.87 -0.83
C THR A 44 0.56 -8.15 -0.22
N GLY A 45 0.26 -9.30 -0.81
CA GLY A 45 0.71 -10.59 -0.34
C GLY A 45 0.07 -11.75 -1.09
N GLU A 46 0.64 -12.94 -0.95
CA GLU A 46 0.17 -14.16 -1.62
C GLU A 46 -1.25 -14.57 -1.22
N ARG A 47 -1.73 -14.09 -0.07
CA ARG A 47 -3.11 -14.31 0.37
C ARG A 47 -4.02 -13.28 -0.28
N GLU A 48 -4.96 -13.77 -1.07
CA GLU A 48 -6.07 -13.00 -1.68
C GLU A 48 -7.19 -12.67 -0.68
N THR A 49 -6.91 -12.83 0.62
CA THR A 49 -7.81 -12.46 1.71
C THR A 49 -7.02 -11.70 2.77
N LEU A 50 -7.60 -10.59 3.23
CA LEU A 50 -7.21 -9.93 4.47
C LEU A 50 -7.80 -10.73 5.65
N LEU A 51 -8.03 -10.07 6.79
CA LEU A 51 -8.55 -10.75 7.98
C LEU A 51 -9.91 -11.42 7.73
N VAL A 52 -10.83 -10.74 7.03
CA VAL A 52 -12.18 -11.25 6.68
C VAL A 52 -12.68 -10.80 5.31
N THR A 53 -11.93 -9.96 4.58
CA THR A 53 -12.34 -9.40 3.29
C THR A 53 -11.40 -9.84 2.18
N PRO A 54 -11.86 -9.96 0.92
CA PRO A 54 -10.99 -10.22 -0.22
C PRO A 54 -9.93 -9.12 -0.40
N ASN A 55 -8.78 -9.49 -0.97
CA ASN A 55 -7.65 -8.61 -1.29
C ASN A 55 -7.21 -8.83 -2.74
N PRO A 56 -6.85 -7.77 -3.50
CA PRO A 56 -6.23 -7.94 -4.81
C PRO A 56 -4.97 -8.82 -4.75
N GLY A 57 -4.74 -9.60 -5.80
CA GLY A 57 -3.56 -10.46 -5.92
C GLY A 57 -2.28 -9.66 -6.14
N VAL A 58 -1.13 -10.26 -5.80
CA VAL A 58 0.19 -9.60 -5.99
C VAL A 58 0.43 -9.21 -7.45
N SER A 59 0.02 -10.05 -8.40
CA SER A 59 0.22 -9.75 -9.83
C SER A 59 -0.59 -8.54 -10.28
N GLU A 60 -1.83 -8.42 -9.81
CA GLU A 60 -2.70 -7.27 -10.10
C GLU A 60 -2.13 -5.98 -9.49
N ASP A 61 -1.66 -6.06 -8.24
CA ASP A 61 -1.01 -4.95 -7.56
C ASP A 61 0.22 -4.47 -8.33
N MET A 62 1.06 -5.40 -8.79
CA MET A 62 2.27 -5.08 -9.54
C MET A 62 1.96 -4.47 -10.91
N GLN A 63 0.93 -4.99 -11.60
CA GLN A 63 0.49 -4.44 -12.87
C GLN A 63 -0.04 -3.02 -12.70
N MET A 64 -0.91 -2.77 -11.73
CA MET A 64 -1.40 -1.42 -11.41
C MET A 64 -0.24 -0.47 -11.09
N LEU A 65 0.71 -0.88 -10.23
CA LEU A 65 1.85 -0.02 -9.90
C LEU A 65 2.67 0.31 -11.15
N GLN A 66 2.84 -0.66 -12.06
CA GLN A 66 3.52 -0.44 -13.34
C GLN A 66 2.75 0.55 -14.23
N THR A 67 1.45 0.37 -14.41
CA THR A 67 0.58 1.28 -15.18
C THR A 67 0.66 2.71 -14.66
N LEU A 68 0.62 2.88 -13.33
CA LEU A 68 0.67 4.17 -12.66
C LEU A 68 2.09 4.77 -12.60
N GLY A 69 3.12 4.05 -13.06
CA GLY A 69 4.52 4.49 -12.98
C GLY A 69 5.08 4.56 -11.55
N LEU A 70 4.46 3.85 -10.60
CA LEU A 70 4.83 3.82 -9.19
C LEU A 70 5.87 2.75 -8.91
N LYS A 71 6.75 3.01 -7.93
CA LYS A 71 7.80 2.08 -7.52
C LYS A 71 7.47 1.49 -6.15
N PRO A 72 7.51 0.16 -5.98
CA PRO A 72 7.38 -0.46 -4.67
C PRO A 72 8.46 0.05 -3.70
N MET A 73 8.09 0.21 -2.42
CA MET A 73 9.05 0.57 -1.39
C MET A 73 10.07 -0.56 -1.20
N LYS A 74 11.36 -0.20 -1.14
CA LYS A 74 12.41 -1.17 -0.78
C LYS A 74 12.25 -1.59 0.67
N LYS A 75 12.31 -2.89 0.94
CA LYS A 75 12.35 -3.43 2.30
C LYS A 75 13.63 -2.91 2.97
N LYS A 76 13.52 -2.26 4.13
CA LYS A 76 14.71 -1.93 4.93
C LYS A 76 15.31 -3.24 5.41
N GLU A 77 16.60 -3.46 5.12
CA GLU A 77 17.35 -4.58 5.69
C GLU A 77 17.42 -4.40 7.20
N THR A 78 16.80 -5.31 7.94
CA THR A 78 16.95 -5.38 9.39
C THR A 78 18.34 -5.91 9.69
N LYS A 79 19.23 -5.09 10.26
CA LYS A 79 20.51 -5.58 10.80
C LYS A 79 20.19 -6.63 11.86
N LYS A 80 20.60 -7.89 11.61
CA LYS A 80 20.55 -8.97 12.58
C LYS A 80 21.46 -8.56 13.74
N VAL A 81 20.91 -8.28 14.93
CA VAL A 81 21.71 -8.04 16.12
C VAL A 81 22.33 -9.40 16.49
N MET A 82 23.62 -9.55 16.22
CA MET A 82 24.40 -10.74 16.60
C MET A 82 24.73 -10.63 18.09
N ASN A 83 23.92 -11.22 18.96
CA ASN A 83 24.31 -11.40 20.36
C ASN A 83 25.28 -12.59 20.42
N TYR A 84 26.56 -12.31 20.64
CA TYR A 84 27.49 -13.30 21.17
C TYR A 84 27.22 -13.42 22.67
N GLU A 85 26.62 -14.52 23.10
CA GLU A 85 26.63 -14.92 24.51
C GLU A 85 27.90 -15.75 24.77
N LEU A 86 28.64 -15.37 25.81
CA LEU A 86 29.81 -16.07 26.35
C LEU A 86 29.38 -17.35 27.09
#